data_AF-A0A834HAJ7-F1
#
_entry.id   AF-A0A834HAJ7-F1
#
_cell.length_a   1.000
_cell.length_b   1.000
_cell.length_c   1.000
_cell.angle_alpha   90.00
_cell.angle_beta   90.00
_cell.angle_gamma   90.00
#
_symmetry.space_group_name_H-M   'P 1'
#
loop_
_entity.id
_entity.type
_entity.pdbx_description
1 polymer ?
#
loop_
_entity_poly.entity_id
_entity_poly.type
_entity_poly.pdbx_seq_one_letter_code
_entity_poly.pdbx_strand_id
1 'polypeptide(L)'
;MDGNGDGKVRFQEYLDFIRKQGYNHVPSNLFRLLDENNRGYLDFEECVTLFYTITCNRFVFCGGYNCKSHLMGLHFVCVECYRVLCSSCYRDTNFDHEHSTFLDNYDLLHTKPWEIRGLVLFSVINRVSHEPNELARFLTSAVKFRTSANLAEDNKLAITSGAATMEVLVTTARLYYNKSSVDIKRAAYEFFLSLDINNDGKVCLHGFLGFMRDKGQVKMGSSQFFKELDKDNNGTLEFMEVMALYYIIKSGRPFCGGCDEFIPGMYFTCSICFNNGNDLFCVCPNCFQGEHYRHEHAQFLDNYALLETKRMHGSNFTHSSQHKVTEPRN
;
A
#
# COMPACT_ATOMS: atom_id res chain seq x y z
N MET A 1 -13.05 26.92 12.38
CA MET A 1 -14.16 25.96 12.30
C MET A 1 -15.12 26.20 13.45
N ASP A 2 -14.60 26.20 14.67
CA ASP A 2 -15.30 26.68 15.87
C ASP A 2 -15.80 28.12 15.67
N GLY A 3 -17.10 28.28 15.45
CA GLY A 3 -17.72 29.55 15.11
C GLY A 3 -18.20 30.32 16.33
N ASN A 4 -18.43 29.61 17.45
CA ASN A 4 -18.91 30.19 18.69
C ASN A 4 -17.78 30.37 19.74
N GLY A 5 -16.59 29.84 19.48
CA GLY A 5 -15.42 29.94 20.35
C GLY A 5 -15.50 29.04 21.59
N ASP A 6 -16.31 27.98 21.58
CA ASP A 6 -16.49 27.09 22.74
C ASP A 6 -15.41 26.00 22.85
N GLY A 7 -14.45 26.00 21.93
CA GLY A 7 -13.35 25.03 21.86
C GLY A 7 -13.77 23.68 21.28
N LYS A 8 -14.98 23.56 20.73
CA LYS A 8 -15.55 22.32 20.19
C LYS A 8 -16.13 22.58 18.83
N VAL A 9 -15.83 21.71 17.87
CA VAL A 9 -16.44 21.79 16.54
C VAL A 9 -17.57 20.79 16.44
N ARG A 10 -18.80 21.27 16.46
CA ARG A 10 -19.98 20.42 16.29
C ARG A 10 -20.19 20.08 14.83
N PHE A 11 -21.02 19.06 14.59
CA PHE A 11 -21.32 18.59 13.23
C PHE A 11 -21.79 19.69 12.28
N GLN A 12 -22.61 20.63 12.74
CA GLN A 12 -23.09 21.74 11.91
C GLN A 12 -21.96 22.71 11.52
N GLU A 13 -21.09 23.08 12.46
CA GLU A 13 -19.94 23.95 12.20
C GLU A 13 -18.93 23.29 11.24
N TYR A 14 -18.72 21.99 11.40
CA TYR A 14 -17.97 21.17 10.43
C TYR A 14 -18.61 21.21 9.04
N LEU A 15 -19.93 20.95 8.92
CA LEU A 15 -20.62 20.97 7.63
C LEU A 15 -20.56 22.34 6.96
N ASP A 16 -20.75 23.40 7.73
CA ASP A 16 -20.69 24.77 7.22
C ASP A 16 -19.28 25.10 6.72
N PHE A 17 -18.24 24.66 7.45
CA PHE A 17 -16.86 24.77 6.99
C PHE A 17 -16.61 24.00 5.69
N ILE A 18 -16.97 22.72 5.62
CA ILE A 18 -16.80 21.87 4.43
C ILE A 18 -17.47 22.50 3.21
N ARG A 19 -18.72 22.98 3.35
CA ARG A 19 -19.45 23.65 2.27
C ARG A 19 -18.78 24.96 1.86
N LYS A 20 -18.39 25.79 2.84
CA LYS A 20 -17.75 27.09 2.59
C LYS A 20 -16.42 26.94 1.85
N GLN A 21 -15.65 25.89 2.16
CA GLN A 21 -14.37 25.61 1.49
C GLN A 21 -14.53 24.83 0.18
N GLY A 22 -15.75 24.41 -0.18
CA GLY A 22 -16.00 23.63 -1.41
C GLY A 22 -15.53 22.18 -1.33
N TYR A 23 -15.30 21.62 -0.14
CA TYR A 23 -14.90 20.23 0.06
C TYR A 23 -16.08 19.24 -0.08
N ASN A 24 -16.91 19.41 -1.11
CA ASN A 24 -18.16 18.66 -1.30
C ASN A 24 -17.98 17.14 -1.51
N HIS A 25 -16.73 16.70 -1.67
CA HIS A 25 -16.40 15.29 -1.89
C HIS A 25 -16.02 14.55 -0.61
N VAL A 26 -15.94 15.19 0.56
CA VAL A 26 -15.58 14.47 1.80
C VAL A 26 -16.57 13.34 2.11
N PRO A 27 -16.10 12.22 2.68
CA PRO A 27 -16.98 11.13 3.08
C PRO A 27 -18.07 11.62 4.04
N SER A 28 -19.31 11.18 3.83
CA SER A 28 -20.46 11.61 4.66
C SER A 28 -20.32 11.19 6.12
N ASN A 29 -19.57 10.12 6.38
CA ASN A 29 -19.25 9.62 7.72
C ASN A 29 -17.94 10.19 8.30
N LEU A 30 -17.23 11.09 7.61
CA LEU A 30 -15.92 11.58 8.03
C LEU A 30 -15.94 12.20 9.44
N PHE A 31 -16.96 12.98 9.76
CA PHE A 31 -17.08 13.57 11.11
C PHE A 31 -17.07 12.50 12.20
N ARG A 32 -17.82 11.41 12.01
CA ARG A 32 -17.86 10.29 12.94
C ARG A 32 -16.54 9.53 12.99
N LEU A 33 -15.80 9.49 11.89
CA LEU A 33 -14.48 8.87 11.85
C LEU A 33 -13.43 9.71 12.61
N LEU A 34 -13.60 11.03 12.61
CA LEU A 34 -12.73 11.97 13.31
C LEU A 34 -13.05 12.08 14.80
N ASP A 35 -14.32 11.90 15.19
CA ASP A 35 -14.78 11.88 16.58
C ASP A 35 -14.42 10.53 17.24
N GLU A 36 -13.12 10.31 17.48
CA GLU A 36 -12.57 9.04 17.94
C GLU A 36 -13.16 8.60 19.28
N ASN A 37 -13.40 9.57 20.17
CA ASN A 37 -13.97 9.36 21.49
C ASN A 37 -15.52 9.41 21.51
N ASN A 38 -16.16 9.61 20.36
CA ASN A 38 -17.61 9.64 20.18
C ASN A 38 -18.34 10.62 21.12
N ARG A 39 -17.76 11.80 21.38
CA ARG A 39 -18.36 12.82 22.25
C ARG A 39 -19.33 13.74 21.51
N GLY A 40 -19.48 13.58 20.19
CA GLY A 40 -20.40 14.34 19.34
C GLY A 40 -19.87 15.71 18.91
N TYR A 41 -18.58 15.96 19.09
CA TYR A 41 -17.86 17.16 18.64
C TYR A 41 -16.39 16.81 18.40
N LEU A 42 -15.74 17.56 17.51
CA LEU A 42 -14.30 17.46 17.29
C LEU A 42 -13.58 18.42 18.25
N ASP A 43 -12.61 17.90 18.99
CA ASP A 43 -11.64 18.72 19.71
C ASP A 43 -10.49 19.18 18.79
N PHE A 44 -9.48 19.82 19.37
CA PHE A 44 -8.33 20.33 18.63
C PHE A 44 -7.57 19.22 17.90
N GLU A 45 -7.30 18.09 18.56
CA GLU A 45 -6.53 16.98 18.00
C GLU A 45 -7.30 16.31 16.85
N GLU A 46 -8.61 16.11 17.04
CA GLU A 46 -9.49 15.57 15.99
C GLU A 46 -9.58 16.54 14.78
N CYS A 47 -9.52 17.84 15.02
CA CYS A 47 -9.43 18.85 13.96
C CYS A 47 -8.06 18.87 13.25
N VAL A 48 -6.96 18.57 13.95
CA VAL A 48 -5.63 18.42 13.34
C VAL A 48 -5.66 17.26 12.35
N THR A 49 -6.31 16.14 12.68
CA THR A 49 -6.50 15.01 11.76
C THR A 49 -7.28 15.42 10.52
N LEU A 50 -8.34 16.20 10.65
CA LEU A 50 -9.08 16.73 9.49
C LEU A 50 -8.19 17.64 8.63
N PHE A 51 -7.47 18.57 9.25
CA PHE A 51 -6.56 19.48 8.57
C PHE A 51 -5.49 18.71 7.78
N TYR A 52 -4.86 17.72 8.39
CA TYR A 52 -3.89 16.86 7.74
C TYR A 52 -4.51 16.07 6.58
N THR A 53 -5.71 15.50 6.76
CA THR A 53 -6.41 14.74 5.73
C THR A 53 -6.71 15.60 4.49
N ILE A 54 -7.16 16.85 4.70
CA ILE A 54 -7.43 17.81 3.62
C ILE A 54 -6.13 18.26 2.95
N THR A 55 -5.16 18.72 3.72
CA THR A 55 -3.93 19.35 3.19
C THR A 55 -3.02 18.36 2.47
N CYS A 56 -2.98 17.11 2.92
CA CYS A 56 -2.21 16.05 2.28
C CYS A 56 -3.02 15.28 1.21
N ASN A 57 -4.15 15.83 0.74
CA ASN A 57 -5.00 15.26 -0.30
C ASN A 57 -5.37 13.78 -0.06
N ARG A 58 -5.71 13.44 1.19
CA ARG A 58 -5.97 12.04 1.61
C ARG A 58 -7.34 11.52 1.25
N PHE A 59 -8.15 12.32 0.57
CA PHE A 59 -9.42 11.87 0.03
C PHE A 59 -9.23 11.11 -1.27
N VAL A 60 -8.76 9.87 -1.14
CA VAL A 60 -8.60 8.96 -2.28
C VAL A 60 -9.89 8.17 -2.44
N PHE A 61 -10.54 8.31 -3.60
CA PHE A 61 -11.77 7.58 -3.92
C PHE A 61 -11.48 6.41 -4.84
N CYS A 62 -12.22 5.33 -4.62
CA CYS A 62 -12.22 4.21 -5.55
C CYS A 62 -12.79 4.66 -6.90
N GLY A 63 -12.03 4.47 -7.97
CA GLY A 63 -12.45 4.70 -9.34
C GLY A 63 -13.28 3.56 -9.94
N GLY A 64 -13.66 2.56 -9.14
CA GLY A 64 -14.50 1.44 -9.58
C GLY A 64 -15.94 1.87 -9.88
N TYR A 65 -16.62 1.12 -10.76
CA TYR A 65 -17.99 1.46 -11.17
C TYR A 65 -18.94 1.49 -9.98
N ASN A 66 -19.67 2.61 -9.84
CA ASN A 66 -20.60 2.87 -8.74
C ASN A 66 -19.98 2.72 -7.33
N CYS A 67 -18.65 2.64 -7.23
CA CYS A 67 -17.97 2.53 -5.96
C CYS A 67 -17.79 3.92 -5.36
N LYS A 68 -18.45 4.17 -4.23
CA LYS A 68 -18.28 5.42 -3.45
C LYS A 68 -17.34 5.23 -2.27
N SER A 69 -16.54 4.17 -2.29
CA SER A 69 -15.64 3.85 -1.18
C SER A 69 -14.52 4.87 -1.12
N HIS A 70 -14.33 5.41 0.08
CA HIS A 70 -13.17 6.18 0.45
C HIS A 70 -12.05 5.23 0.87
N LEU A 71 -10.83 5.50 0.42
CA LEU A 71 -9.68 4.62 0.58
C LEU A 71 -8.70 5.24 1.56
N MET A 72 -8.78 4.76 2.80
CA MET A 72 -7.74 4.96 3.79
C MET A 72 -6.92 3.68 3.81
N GLY A 73 -5.59 3.77 3.83
CA GLY A 73 -4.76 2.58 3.92
C GLY A 73 -4.38 1.94 2.59
N LEU A 74 -4.29 0.61 2.58
CA LEU A 74 -3.86 -0.15 1.41
C LEU A 74 -4.90 -0.06 0.29
N HIS A 75 -4.45 0.32 -0.90
CA HIS A 75 -5.28 0.40 -2.09
C HIS A 75 -4.45 0.11 -3.35
N PHE A 76 -5.13 -0.26 -4.43
CA PHE A 76 -4.48 -0.60 -5.71
C PHE A 76 -4.48 0.62 -6.63
N VAL A 77 -3.33 0.95 -7.19
CA VAL A 77 -3.11 2.09 -8.07
C VAL A 77 -2.63 1.58 -9.42
N CYS A 78 -3.27 2.03 -10.49
CA CYS A 78 -2.78 1.78 -11.83
C CYS A 78 -1.44 2.49 -12.01
N VAL A 79 -0.41 1.75 -12.45
CA VAL A 79 0.94 2.29 -12.65
C VAL A 79 0.97 3.36 -13.76
N GLU A 80 0.07 3.25 -14.73
CA GLU A 80 0.08 4.06 -15.94
C GLU A 80 -0.75 5.33 -15.81
N CYS A 81 -1.93 5.27 -15.19
CA CYS A 81 -2.82 6.43 -15.07
C CYS A 81 -3.10 6.88 -13.63
N TYR A 82 -2.55 6.19 -12.63
CA TYR A 82 -2.76 6.46 -11.21
C TYR A 82 -4.24 6.39 -10.74
N ARG A 83 -5.10 5.71 -11.51
CA ARG A 83 -6.46 5.40 -11.07
C ARG A 83 -6.40 4.43 -9.90
N VAL A 84 -7.14 4.76 -8.84
CA VAL A 84 -7.12 4.02 -7.58
C VAL A 84 -8.34 3.11 -7.45
N LEU A 85 -8.17 1.93 -6.90
CA LEU A 85 -9.22 0.94 -6.64
C LEU A 85 -9.12 0.40 -5.21
N CYS A 86 -10.28 0.16 -4.59
CA CYS A 86 -10.35 -0.65 -3.38
C CYS A 86 -10.07 -2.12 -3.68
N SER A 87 -9.73 -2.91 -2.67
CA SER A 87 -9.48 -4.34 -2.81
C SER A 87 -10.65 -5.10 -3.43
N SER A 88 -11.90 -4.73 -3.11
CA SER A 88 -13.09 -5.34 -3.71
C SER A 88 -13.20 -5.03 -5.20
N CYS A 89 -13.14 -3.76 -5.59
CA CYS A 89 -13.22 -3.39 -7.02
C CYS A 89 -12.04 -3.95 -7.82
N TYR A 90 -10.85 -4.00 -7.21
CA TYR A 90 -9.71 -4.66 -7.83
C TYR A 90 -9.98 -6.16 -8.01
N ARG A 91 -10.33 -6.88 -6.94
CA ARG A 91 -10.64 -8.32 -6.96
C ARG A 91 -11.68 -8.65 -8.02
N ASP A 92 -12.77 -7.90 -8.03
CA ASP A 92 -13.97 -8.19 -8.82
C ASP A 92 -13.87 -7.60 -10.24
N THR A 93 -12.73 -6.99 -10.59
CA THR A 93 -12.52 -6.28 -11.87
C THR A 93 -13.60 -5.24 -12.17
N ASN A 94 -14.15 -4.62 -11.13
CA ASN A 94 -15.27 -3.68 -11.23
C ASN A 94 -14.79 -2.26 -11.55
N PHE A 95 -14.22 -2.07 -12.73
CA PHE A 95 -13.70 -0.78 -13.20
C PHE A 95 -13.59 -0.75 -14.73
N ASP A 96 -13.80 0.42 -15.34
CA ASP A 96 -13.46 0.63 -16.76
C ASP A 96 -12.02 1.10 -16.84
N HIS A 97 -11.13 0.23 -17.27
CA HIS A 97 -9.76 0.68 -17.43
C HIS A 97 -9.00 -0.14 -18.45
N GLU A 98 -8.34 0.56 -19.38
CA GLU A 98 -7.57 -0.05 -20.47
C GLU A 98 -6.26 -0.66 -19.95
N HIS A 99 -5.66 -0.08 -18.90
CA HIS A 99 -4.44 -0.59 -18.32
C HIS A 99 -4.73 -1.71 -17.31
N SER A 100 -3.89 -2.74 -17.32
CA SER A 100 -4.03 -3.92 -16.47
C SER A 100 -3.01 -3.96 -15.33
N THR A 101 -2.03 -3.06 -15.34
CA THR A 101 -0.94 -3.02 -14.37
C THR A 101 -1.35 -2.22 -13.14
N PHE A 102 -1.68 -2.92 -12.06
CA PHE A 102 -1.99 -2.33 -10.77
C PHE A 102 -1.03 -2.81 -9.71
N LEU A 103 -0.47 -1.86 -8.98
CA LEU A 103 0.33 -2.10 -7.79
C LEU A 103 -0.40 -1.55 -6.60
N ASP A 104 -0.28 -2.17 -5.44
CA ASP A 104 -0.71 -1.51 -4.23
C ASP A 104 0.16 -0.28 -3.97
N ASN A 105 -0.36 0.64 -3.19
CA ASN A 105 0.27 1.93 -2.92
C ASN A 105 1.65 1.81 -2.24
N TYR A 106 1.97 0.70 -1.57
CA TYR A 106 3.31 0.47 -1.00
C TYR A 106 4.28 0.07 -2.10
N ASP A 107 3.90 -0.93 -2.89
CA ASP A 107 4.75 -1.45 -3.97
C ASP A 107 5.01 -0.38 -5.03
N LEU A 108 3.97 0.37 -5.43
CA LEU A 108 4.10 1.50 -6.36
C LEU A 108 5.11 2.55 -5.87
N LEU A 109 5.11 2.85 -4.56
CA LEU A 109 6.04 3.82 -4.00
C LEU A 109 7.50 3.38 -4.19
N HIS A 110 7.78 2.08 -4.16
CA HIS A 110 9.15 1.56 -4.29
C HIS A 110 9.57 1.25 -5.73
N THR A 111 8.65 1.30 -6.69
CA THR A 111 9.00 1.19 -8.12
C THR A 111 9.87 2.37 -8.58
N LYS A 112 10.93 2.06 -9.34
CA LYS A 112 11.79 3.10 -9.92
C LYS A 112 11.13 3.71 -11.16
N PRO A 113 11.24 5.04 -11.40
CA PRO A 113 10.60 5.70 -12.54
C PRO A 113 10.94 5.14 -13.92
N TRP A 114 12.12 4.54 -14.10
CA TRP A 114 12.53 3.91 -15.37
C TRP A 114 12.01 2.47 -15.52
N GLU A 115 11.69 1.77 -14.44
CA GLU A 115 11.02 0.46 -14.49
C GLU A 115 9.55 0.62 -14.91
N ILE A 116 8.93 1.75 -14.55
CA ILE A 116 7.59 2.15 -15.01
C ILE A 116 7.54 2.32 -16.54
N ARG A 117 8.59 2.89 -17.16
CA ARG A 117 8.73 2.97 -18.63
C ARG A 117 9.19 1.66 -19.27
N GLY A 118 9.94 0.84 -18.53
CA GLY A 118 10.35 -0.50 -18.93
C GLY A 118 9.16 -1.45 -19.10
N LEU A 119 8.13 -1.35 -18.27
CA LEU A 119 6.90 -2.16 -18.38
C LEU A 119 6.14 -1.93 -19.70
N VAL A 120 6.25 -0.73 -20.30
CA VAL A 120 5.67 -0.41 -21.62
C VAL A 120 6.56 -0.94 -22.77
N LEU A 121 7.88 -1.03 -22.56
CA LEU A 121 8.85 -1.44 -23.59
C LEU A 121 9.23 -2.94 -23.55
N PHE A 122 8.97 -3.64 -22.45
CA PHE A 122 9.28 -5.07 -22.28
C PHE A 122 8.41 -6.00 -23.13
N SER A 123 7.43 -5.45 -23.85
CA SER A 123 6.77 -6.14 -24.95
C SER A 123 7.68 -6.39 -26.17
N VAL A 124 8.89 -5.79 -26.25
CA VAL A 124 9.71 -5.81 -27.47
C VAL A 124 11.12 -6.44 -27.32
N ILE A 125 11.75 -6.54 -26.15
CA ILE A 125 13.17 -6.99 -26.09
C ILE A 125 13.38 -8.06 -25.02
N ASN A 126 13.12 -9.31 -25.41
CA ASN A 126 13.80 -10.47 -24.84
C ASN A 126 15.22 -10.54 -25.41
N ARG A 127 16.25 -10.45 -24.55
CA ARG A 127 17.47 -11.28 -24.53
C ARG A 127 18.53 -10.69 -23.60
N VAL A 128 19.23 -11.59 -22.91
CA VAL A 128 20.49 -11.45 -22.16
C VAL A 128 20.38 -11.11 -20.65
N SER A 129 20.34 -12.20 -19.87
CA SER A 129 21.20 -12.53 -18.71
C SER A 129 21.80 -11.43 -17.82
N HIS A 130 21.30 -11.36 -16.59
CA HIS A 130 21.99 -11.40 -15.27
C HIS A 130 20.98 -10.87 -14.24
N GLU A 131 20.40 -11.76 -13.42
CA GLU A 131 19.13 -11.57 -12.68
C GLU A 131 18.99 -10.30 -11.81
N PRO A 132 17.98 -9.46 -12.11
CA PRO A 132 17.10 -8.83 -11.13
C PRO A 132 15.61 -9.06 -11.50
N ASN A 133 15.30 -10.15 -12.21
CA ASN A 133 14.08 -10.26 -13.03
C ASN A 133 12.90 -11.06 -12.41
N GLU A 134 12.99 -11.54 -11.17
CA GLU A 134 11.86 -12.25 -10.54
C GLU A 134 10.75 -11.29 -10.06
N LEU A 135 11.12 -10.10 -9.56
CA LEU A 135 10.14 -9.10 -9.08
C LEU A 135 9.37 -8.47 -10.25
N ALA A 136 10.06 -8.08 -11.31
CA ALA A 136 9.42 -7.56 -12.52
C ALA A 136 8.48 -8.60 -13.14
N ARG A 137 8.86 -9.89 -13.19
CA ARG A 137 7.96 -10.96 -13.64
C ARG A 137 6.78 -11.19 -12.69
N PHE A 138 7.00 -11.06 -11.37
CA PHE A 138 5.94 -11.14 -10.35
C PHE A 138 4.86 -10.06 -10.56
N LEU A 139 5.29 -8.84 -10.89
CA LEU A 139 4.38 -7.71 -11.07
C LEU A 139 3.77 -7.65 -12.49
N THR A 140 4.47 -8.15 -13.51
CA THR A 140 4.03 -8.08 -14.92
C THR A 140 3.05 -9.19 -15.32
N SER A 141 3.09 -10.36 -14.68
CA SER A 141 2.31 -11.51 -15.16
C SER A 141 0.84 -11.56 -14.70
N ALA A 142 0.34 -10.50 -14.06
CA ALA A 142 -1.07 -10.35 -13.65
C ALA A 142 -2.04 -10.05 -14.83
N VAL A 143 -1.63 -10.32 -16.07
CA VAL A 143 -2.33 -9.90 -17.30
C VAL A 143 -2.87 -11.11 -18.08
N LYS A 144 -4.16 -11.46 -17.88
CA LYS A 144 -5.17 -11.86 -18.91
C LYS A 144 -6.50 -12.41 -18.31
N PHE A 145 -7.57 -11.62 -18.50
CA PHE A 145 -9.01 -11.88 -18.73
C PHE A 145 -9.87 -13.00 -18.04
N ARG A 146 -11.00 -12.52 -17.45
CA ARG A 146 -12.46 -12.88 -17.53
C ARG A 146 -13.16 -13.99 -16.69
N THR A 147 -14.06 -13.47 -15.81
CA THR A 147 -15.49 -13.79 -15.49
C THR A 147 -15.94 -15.04 -14.68
N SER A 148 -16.32 -14.81 -13.40
CA SER A 148 -17.72 -14.78 -12.84
C SER A 148 -18.03 -15.64 -11.60
N ALA A 149 -18.63 -14.95 -10.59
CA ALA A 149 -19.60 -15.38 -9.53
C ALA A 149 -19.11 -16.32 -8.38
N ASN A 150 -19.51 -16.22 -7.10
CA ASN A 150 -20.40 -15.38 -6.27
C ASN A 150 -20.25 -15.72 -4.76
N LEU A 151 -20.83 -14.89 -3.86
CA LEU A 151 -21.19 -15.04 -2.41
C LEU A 151 -20.07 -14.70 -1.38
N ALA A 152 -20.16 -13.60 -0.59
CA ALA A 152 -21.07 -13.26 0.57
C ALA A 152 -20.79 -14.16 1.79
N GLU A 153 -20.63 -13.73 3.05
CA GLU A 153 -21.00 -12.51 3.79
C GLU A 153 -20.24 -12.46 5.17
N ASP A 154 -20.33 -11.33 5.87
CA ASP A 154 -20.23 -11.09 7.34
C ASP A 154 -18.92 -10.81 8.12
N ASN A 155 -18.59 -9.50 8.18
CA ASN A 155 -18.62 -8.59 9.36
C ASN A 155 -18.13 -9.04 10.77
N LYS A 156 -17.09 -8.35 11.29
CA LYS A 156 -17.13 -7.39 12.43
C LYS A 156 -15.73 -7.02 12.97
N LEU A 157 -15.61 -5.76 13.43
CA LEU A 157 -14.45 -5.09 14.08
C LEU A 157 -13.30 -4.72 13.12
N ALA A 158 -12.96 -3.48 12.82
CA ALA A 158 -13.08 -2.26 13.60
C ALA A 158 -13.24 -1.05 12.68
N ILE A 159 -13.82 0.02 13.22
CA ILE A 159 -13.63 1.37 12.69
C ILE A 159 -12.15 1.73 12.93
N THR A 160 -11.29 1.23 12.05
CA THR A 160 -9.97 1.70 11.63
C THR A 160 -9.73 1.10 10.24
N SER A 161 -10.73 1.21 9.36
CA SER A 161 -10.81 0.60 8.02
C SER A 161 -9.84 1.25 7.02
N GLY A 162 -8.57 1.34 7.41
CA GLY A 162 -7.46 1.87 6.66
C GLY A 162 -6.07 1.73 7.32
N ALA A 163 -5.94 1.06 8.47
CA ALA A 163 -4.64 0.57 8.90
C ALA A 163 -4.37 -0.75 8.19
N ALA A 164 -3.31 -0.84 7.38
CA ALA A 164 -2.90 -2.14 6.87
C ALA A 164 -2.33 -2.97 8.02
N THR A 165 -2.88 -4.18 8.19
CA THR A 165 -2.50 -5.17 9.19
C THR A 165 -1.88 -6.38 8.49
N MET A 166 -1.26 -7.30 9.24
CA MET A 166 -0.86 -8.60 8.69
C MET A 166 -2.02 -9.32 8.00
N GLU A 167 -3.24 -9.13 8.48
CA GLU A 167 -4.42 -9.66 7.83
C GLU A 167 -4.71 -9.08 6.45
N VAL A 168 -4.59 -7.76 6.33
CA VAL A 168 -4.70 -7.08 5.04
C VAL A 168 -3.60 -7.55 4.10
N LEU A 169 -2.39 -7.82 4.60
CA LEU A 169 -1.26 -8.32 3.79
C LEU A 169 -1.49 -9.74 3.27
N VAL A 170 -1.96 -10.67 4.11
CA VAL A 170 -2.33 -12.02 3.67
C VAL A 170 -3.43 -11.95 2.60
N THR A 171 -4.42 -11.08 2.80
CA THR A 171 -5.48 -10.87 1.81
C THR A 171 -4.93 -10.30 0.51
N THR A 172 -4.02 -9.33 0.59
CA THR A 172 -3.39 -8.69 -0.57
C THR A 172 -2.52 -9.68 -1.34
N ALA A 173 -1.70 -10.46 -0.64
CA ALA A 173 -0.90 -11.53 -1.22
C ALA A 173 -1.78 -12.57 -1.92
N ARG A 174 -2.93 -12.93 -1.33
CA ARG A 174 -3.94 -13.79 -1.97
C ARG A 174 -4.48 -13.21 -3.26
N LEU A 175 -4.81 -11.92 -3.28
CA LEU A 175 -5.29 -11.24 -4.49
C LEU A 175 -4.24 -11.27 -5.60
N TYR A 176 -2.99 -10.95 -5.27
CA TYR A 176 -1.87 -11.03 -6.21
C TYR A 176 -1.67 -12.46 -6.71
N TYR A 177 -1.54 -13.43 -5.81
CA TYR A 177 -1.35 -14.83 -6.15
C TYR A 177 -2.47 -15.34 -7.06
N ASN A 178 -3.73 -15.07 -6.73
CA ASN A 178 -4.86 -15.53 -7.53
C ASN A 178 -4.85 -14.98 -8.95
N LYS A 179 -4.49 -13.70 -9.10
CA LYS A 179 -4.40 -13.01 -10.41
C LYS A 179 -3.11 -13.27 -11.17
N SER A 180 -2.14 -13.91 -10.54
CA SER A 180 -0.83 -14.17 -11.13
C SER A 180 -0.89 -15.26 -12.20
N SER A 181 0.02 -15.18 -13.18
CA SER A 181 0.25 -16.24 -14.16
C SER A 181 0.69 -17.56 -13.51
N VAL A 182 0.66 -18.62 -14.30
CA VAL A 182 1.14 -19.96 -13.91
C VAL A 182 2.61 -19.92 -13.47
N ASP A 183 3.45 -19.12 -14.13
CA ASP A 183 4.89 -19.05 -13.82
C ASP A 183 5.15 -18.45 -12.44
N ILE A 184 4.44 -17.38 -12.08
CA ILE A 184 4.49 -16.85 -10.72
C ILE A 184 3.96 -17.85 -9.72
N LYS A 185 2.81 -18.47 -9.99
CA LYS A 185 2.21 -19.42 -9.03
C LYS A 185 3.17 -20.57 -8.75
N ARG A 186 3.89 -21.02 -9.78
CA ARG A 186 4.97 -21.99 -9.68
C ARG A 186 6.14 -21.47 -8.84
N ALA A 187 6.68 -20.29 -9.14
CA ALA A 187 7.78 -19.70 -8.36
C ALA A 187 7.39 -19.49 -6.88
N ALA A 188 6.15 -19.12 -6.62
CA ALA A 188 5.61 -18.96 -5.28
C ALA A 188 5.47 -20.31 -4.56
N TYR A 189 5.06 -21.36 -5.28
CA TYR A 189 5.05 -22.72 -4.76
C TYR A 189 6.46 -23.26 -4.49
N GLU A 190 7.43 -23.01 -5.38
CA GLU A 190 8.84 -23.34 -5.15
C GLU A 190 9.41 -22.60 -3.93
N PHE A 191 9.03 -21.33 -3.74
CA PHE A 191 9.35 -20.59 -2.52
C PHE A 191 8.76 -21.26 -1.28
N PHE A 192 7.48 -21.65 -1.30
CA PHE A 192 6.85 -22.39 -0.20
C PHE A 192 7.61 -23.67 0.14
N LEU A 193 7.92 -24.49 -0.86
CA LEU A 193 8.68 -25.74 -0.68
C LEU A 193 10.08 -25.51 -0.11
N SER A 194 10.69 -24.35 -0.37
CA SER A 194 12.00 -24.00 0.20
C SER A 194 11.96 -23.74 1.72
N LEU A 195 10.77 -23.51 2.29
CA LEU A 195 10.56 -23.37 3.73
C LEU A 195 9.97 -24.65 4.36
N ASP A 196 9.20 -25.44 3.61
CA ASP A 196 8.60 -26.73 4.04
C ASP A 196 9.63 -27.87 3.98
N ILE A 197 10.59 -27.84 4.91
CA ILE A 197 11.75 -28.75 4.94
C ILE A 197 11.34 -30.23 5.07
N ASN A 198 10.25 -30.53 5.78
CA ASN A 198 9.76 -31.88 6.03
C ASN A 198 8.64 -32.31 5.08
N ASN A 199 8.23 -31.45 4.14
CA ASN A 199 7.22 -31.70 3.11
C ASN A 199 5.89 -32.20 3.70
N ASP A 200 5.47 -31.60 4.82
CA ASP A 200 4.20 -31.88 5.48
C ASP A 200 3.08 -30.91 5.08
N GLY A 201 3.38 -29.99 4.16
CA GLY A 201 2.46 -28.98 3.66
C GLY A 201 2.34 -27.77 4.57
N LYS A 202 3.22 -27.62 5.58
CA LYS A 202 3.23 -26.53 6.55
C LYS A 202 4.66 -26.11 6.88
N VAL A 203 4.83 -24.87 7.34
CA VAL A 203 6.15 -24.36 7.76
C VAL A 203 6.16 -24.13 9.26
N CYS A 204 6.92 -24.93 9.99
CA CYS A 204 7.14 -24.70 11.41
C CYS A 204 8.13 -23.55 11.67
N LEU A 205 8.11 -23.00 12.90
CA LEU A 205 9.02 -21.93 13.31
C LEU A 205 10.50 -22.26 13.06
N HIS A 206 10.91 -23.52 13.27
CA HIS A 206 12.29 -23.94 13.03
C HIS A 206 12.70 -23.79 11.56
N GLY A 207 11.86 -24.28 10.63
CA GLY A 207 12.10 -24.16 9.19
C GLY A 207 12.13 -22.69 8.73
N PHE A 208 11.20 -21.89 9.26
CA PHE A 208 11.17 -20.45 9.02
C PHE A 208 12.46 -19.74 9.47
N LEU A 209 12.90 -19.95 10.72
CA LEU A 209 14.10 -19.29 11.26
C LEU A 209 15.37 -19.74 10.55
N GLY A 210 15.45 -21.02 10.15
CA GLY A 210 16.53 -21.55 9.33
C GLY A 210 16.61 -20.82 8.00
N PHE A 211 15.50 -20.75 7.28
CA PHE A 211 15.41 -20.05 6.00
C PHE A 211 15.80 -18.57 6.10
N MET A 212 15.29 -17.85 7.11
CA MET A 212 15.59 -16.42 7.28
C MET A 212 17.07 -16.17 7.54
N ARG A 213 17.71 -17.03 8.35
CA ARG A 213 19.16 -16.97 8.61
C ARG A 213 19.95 -17.18 7.32
N ASP A 214 19.60 -18.21 6.55
CA ASP A 214 20.31 -18.56 5.31
C ASP A 214 20.18 -17.48 4.23
N LYS A 215 19.06 -16.74 4.22
CA LYS A 215 18.85 -15.60 3.32
C LYS A 215 19.35 -14.26 3.87
N GLY A 216 19.95 -14.23 5.07
CA GLY A 216 20.43 -13.01 5.70
C GLY A 216 19.31 -12.03 6.10
N GLN A 217 18.06 -12.50 6.19
CA GLN A 217 16.87 -11.71 6.51
C GLN A 217 16.71 -11.55 8.03
N VAL A 218 17.70 -10.94 8.69
CA VAL A 218 17.81 -10.92 10.16
C VAL A 218 16.59 -10.29 10.83
N LYS A 219 16.05 -9.19 10.30
CA LYS A 219 14.87 -8.51 10.89
C LYS A 219 13.58 -9.33 10.80
N MET A 220 13.42 -10.10 9.72
CA MET A 220 12.28 -11.03 9.54
C MET A 220 12.51 -12.36 10.28
N GLY A 221 13.75 -12.69 10.65
CA GLY A 221 14.12 -13.93 11.32
C GLY A 221 13.79 -13.98 12.82
N SER A 222 12.64 -13.45 13.23
CA SER A 222 12.20 -13.44 14.64
C SER A 222 10.99 -14.33 14.86
N SER A 223 10.88 -14.93 16.05
CA SER A 223 9.69 -15.69 16.44
C SER A 223 8.45 -14.80 16.58
N GLN A 224 8.64 -13.51 16.83
CA GLN A 224 7.55 -12.55 16.91
C GLN A 224 6.92 -12.31 15.53
N PHE A 225 7.76 -12.08 14.51
CA PHE A 225 7.28 -11.91 13.15
C PHE A 225 6.65 -13.20 12.57
N PHE A 226 7.14 -14.37 12.97
CA PHE A 226 6.47 -15.64 12.66
C PHE A 226 5.03 -15.68 13.21
N LYS A 227 4.83 -15.33 14.48
CA LYS A 227 3.49 -15.29 15.10
C LYS A 227 2.56 -14.27 14.45
N GLU A 228 3.13 -13.19 13.91
CA GLU A 228 2.38 -12.20 13.13
C GLU A 228 1.88 -12.75 11.79
N LEU A 229 2.59 -13.72 11.20
CA LEU A 229 2.19 -14.43 10.00
C LEU A 229 1.20 -15.57 10.29
N ASP A 230 1.36 -16.28 11.41
CA ASP A 230 0.53 -17.39 11.90
C ASP A 230 -0.81 -16.87 12.45
N LYS A 231 -1.78 -16.66 11.56
CA LYS A 231 -3.05 -16.00 11.88
C LYS A 231 -3.95 -16.84 12.77
N ASP A 232 -4.00 -18.13 12.52
CA ASP A 232 -4.84 -19.05 13.27
C ASP A 232 -4.15 -19.52 14.57
N ASN A 233 -2.89 -19.10 14.79
CA ASN A 233 -2.07 -19.41 15.94
C ASN A 233 -1.90 -20.94 16.13
N ASN A 234 -1.86 -21.68 15.02
CA ASN A 234 -1.72 -23.14 15.05
C ASN A 234 -0.25 -23.59 15.21
N GLY A 235 0.70 -22.65 15.24
CA GLY A 235 2.13 -22.89 15.41
C GLY A 235 2.88 -23.20 14.10
N THR A 236 2.21 -23.09 12.96
CA THR A 236 2.73 -23.36 11.62
C THR A 236 2.21 -22.34 10.62
N LEU A 237 2.96 -22.09 9.54
CA LEU A 237 2.48 -21.27 8.43
C LEU A 237 1.94 -22.16 7.33
N GLU A 238 0.69 -21.92 6.96
CA GLU A 238 0.08 -22.51 5.77
C GLU A 238 0.53 -21.76 4.52
N PHE A 239 0.26 -22.36 3.35
CA PHE A 239 0.66 -21.83 2.04
C PHE A 239 0.39 -20.33 1.89
N MET A 240 -0.80 -19.86 2.26
CA MET A 240 -1.18 -18.47 2.06
C MET A 240 -0.55 -17.48 3.04
N GLU A 241 -0.13 -17.95 4.22
CA GLU A 241 0.64 -17.15 5.18
C GLU A 241 2.08 -17.02 4.69
N VAL A 242 2.64 -18.09 4.10
CA VAL A 242 3.93 -18.04 3.41
C VAL A 242 3.86 -17.16 2.15
N MET A 243 2.73 -17.10 1.44
CA MET A 243 2.57 -16.14 0.33
C MET A 243 2.58 -14.70 0.82
N ALA A 244 2.04 -14.43 2.01
CA ALA A 244 2.13 -13.11 2.62
C ALA A 244 3.58 -12.74 2.92
N LEU A 245 4.36 -13.67 3.46
CA LEU A 245 5.80 -13.50 3.63
C LEU A 245 6.52 -13.22 2.30
N TYR A 246 6.25 -14.03 1.26
CA TYR A 246 6.82 -13.83 -0.06
C TYR A 246 6.52 -12.43 -0.61
N TYR A 247 5.26 -12.01 -0.49
CA TYR A 247 4.83 -10.67 -0.89
C TYR A 247 5.49 -9.56 -0.08
N ILE A 248 5.62 -9.71 1.25
CA ILE A 248 6.32 -8.74 2.12
C ILE A 248 7.77 -8.54 1.68
N ILE A 249 8.49 -9.64 1.42
CA ILE A 249 9.88 -9.61 0.93
C ILE A 249 9.96 -8.92 -0.43
N LYS A 250 9.09 -9.30 -1.37
CA LYS A 250 9.14 -8.82 -2.75
C LYS A 250 8.72 -7.35 -2.90
N SER A 251 7.73 -6.91 -2.14
CA SER A 251 7.27 -5.51 -2.14
C SER A 251 8.14 -4.56 -1.32
N GLY A 252 9.20 -5.06 -0.66
CA GLY A 252 10.15 -4.24 0.09
C GLY A 252 9.52 -3.55 1.31
N ARG A 253 8.54 -4.18 1.96
CA ARG A 253 7.86 -3.57 3.11
C ARG A 253 8.85 -3.32 4.26
N PRO A 254 8.83 -2.12 4.86
CA PRO A 254 9.89 -1.72 5.77
C PRO A 254 9.73 -2.30 7.18
N PHE A 255 10.87 -2.36 7.86
CA PHE A 255 10.95 -2.50 9.30
C PHE A 255 11.29 -1.15 9.92
N CYS A 256 10.83 -0.93 11.14
CA CYS A 256 11.09 0.31 11.88
C CYS A 256 12.59 0.44 12.22
N GLY A 257 13.22 1.56 11.92
CA GLY A 257 14.58 1.89 12.32
C GLY A 257 14.74 2.26 13.80
N GLY A 258 13.63 2.33 14.55
CA GLY A 258 13.61 2.60 15.98
C GLY A 258 13.44 1.37 16.86
N CYS A 259 12.40 0.58 16.60
CA CYS A 259 12.06 -0.62 17.38
C CYS A 259 12.29 -1.94 16.65
N ASP A 260 12.79 -1.92 15.42
CA ASP A 260 13.02 -3.11 14.57
C ASP A 260 11.79 -3.99 14.29
N GLU A 261 10.59 -3.54 14.66
CA GLU A 261 9.34 -4.23 14.34
C GLU A 261 8.92 -4.00 12.89
N PHE A 262 8.20 -4.98 12.33
CA PHE A 262 7.63 -4.89 10.99
C PHE A 262 6.55 -3.80 10.92
N ILE A 263 6.50 -3.03 9.82
CA ILE A 263 5.48 -2.00 9.63
C ILE A 263 4.49 -2.44 8.55
N PRO A 264 3.32 -2.99 8.92
CA PRO A 264 2.35 -3.47 7.94
C PRO A 264 1.62 -2.32 7.22
N GLY A 265 1.56 -1.15 7.85
CA GLY A 265 0.78 0.00 7.41
C GLY A 265 1.57 1.29 7.30
N MET A 266 0.95 2.40 7.71
CA MET A 266 1.54 3.73 7.56
C MET A 266 2.88 3.81 8.28
N TYR A 267 3.87 4.41 7.62
CA TYR A 267 5.18 4.69 8.18
C TYR A 267 5.66 6.06 7.75
N PHE A 268 6.56 6.62 8.53
CA PHE A 268 7.32 7.81 8.18
C PHE A 268 8.65 7.38 7.56
N THR A 269 9.04 7.99 6.46
CA THR A 269 10.31 7.71 5.80
C THR A 269 11.09 8.99 5.54
N CYS A 270 12.41 8.91 5.69
CA CYS A 270 13.29 10.02 5.38
C CYS A 270 13.30 10.26 3.86
N SER A 271 12.85 11.44 3.43
CA SER A 271 12.74 11.77 2.01
C SER A 271 14.11 11.89 1.32
N ILE A 272 15.15 12.29 2.06
CA ILE A 272 16.53 12.35 1.56
C ILE A 272 17.05 10.95 1.27
N CYS A 273 16.98 10.04 2.25
CA CYS A 273 17.38 8.64 2.09
C CYS A 273 16.59 7.94 0.98
N PHE A 274 15.28 8.19 0.91
CA PHE A 274 14.42 7.65 -0.13
C PHE A 274 14.88 8.05 -1.54
N ASN A 275 15.22 9.33 -1.75
CA ASN A 275 15.68 9.82 -3.05
C ASN A 275 17.08 9.32 -3.43
N ASN A 276 17.94 9.06 -2.45
CA ASN A 276 19.29 8.55 -2.67
C ASN A 276 19.33 7.04 -2.97
N GLY A 277 18.25 6.31 -2.71
CA GLY A 277 17.98 4.97 -3.23
C GLY A 277 18.73 3.79 -2.60
N ASN A 278 19.64 4.01 -1.65
CA ASN A 278 20.47 2.93 -1.09
C ASN A 278 20.26 2.60 0.39
N ASP A 279 19.51 3.38 1.17
CA ASP A 279 19.26 3.08 2.59
C ASP A 279 17.93 3.67 3.04
N LEU A 280 16.83 2.99 2.73
CA LEU A 280 15.51 3.41 3.18
C LEU A 280 15.46 3.42 4.71
N PHE A 281 15.30 4.61 5.28
CA PHE A 281 15.08 4.77 6.71
C PHE A 281 13.60 5.04 6.96
N CYS A 282 12.93 4.07 7.58
CA CYS A 282 11.49 4.11 7.87
C CYS A 282 11.25 3.93 9.37
N VAL A 283 10.25 4.61 9.91
CA VAL A 283 9.90 4.60 11.33
C VAL A 283 8.39 4.41 11.47
N CYS A 284 7.99 3.55 12.41
CA CYS A 284 6.56 3.35 12.72
C CYS A 284 5.97 4.58 13.42
N PRO A 285 4.64 4.77 13.43
CA PRO A 285 4.03 5.93 14.07
C PRO A 285 4.38 6.08 15.55
N ASN A 286 4.46 4.98 16.30
CA ASN A 286 4.82 4.99 17.72
C ASN A 286 6.24 5.50 17.97
N CYS A 287 7.22 5.00 17.20
CA CYS A 287 8.60 5.48 17.30
C CYS A 287 8.74 6.92 16.79
N PHE A 288 7.98 7.31 15.77
CA PHE A 288 8.01 8.67 15.25
C PHE A 288 7.49 9.67 16.29
N GLN A 289 6.33 9.39 16.87
CA GLN A 289 5.72 10.22 17.92
C GLN A 289 6.58 10.32 19.18
N GLY A 290 7.19 9.21 19.61
CA GLY A 290 8.06 9.18 20.79
C GLY A 290 9.50 9.60 20.53
N GLU A 291 9.86 9.97 19.29
CA GLU A 291 11.24 10.22 18.87
C GLU A 291 12.21 9.06 19.23
N HIS A 292 11.70 7.83 19.25
CA HIS A 292 12.44 6.62 19.60
C HIS A 292 13.20 6.06 18.39
N TYR A 293 14.04 6.88 17.78
CA TYR A 293 14.90 6.50 16.66
C TYR A 293 16.10 7.46 16.58
N ARG A 294 17.16 7.04 15.90
CA ARG A 294 18.34 7.89 15.65
C ARG A 294 18.59 7.97 14.16
N HIS A 295 18.48 9.16 13.61
CA HIS A 295 18.71 9.43 12.20
C HIS A 295 19.23 10.85 12.00
N GLU A 296 20.13 11.05 11.04
CA GLU A 296 20.81 12.34 10.83
C GLU A 296 19.91 13.39 10.15
N HIS A 297 18.98 12.94 9.31
CA HIS A 297 18.06 13.83 8.60
C HIS A 297 16.77 14.07 9.40
N ALA A 298 16.21 15.27 9.29
CA ALA A 298 14.94 15.64 9.93
C ALA A 298 13.75 15.60 8.95
N GLN A 299 13.99 15.45 7.64
CA GLN A 299 12.96 15.51 6.61
C GLN A 299 12.26 14.17 6.46
N PHE A 300 11.15 14.01 7.18
CA PHE A 300 10.28 12.85 7.09
C PHE A 300 8.97 13.18 6.39
N LEU A 301 8.52 12.24 5.56
CA LEU A 301 7.17 12.22 5.01
C LEU A 301 6.58 10.85 5.31
N ASP A 302 5.27 10.78 5.55
CA ASP A 302 4.63 9.47 5.56
C ASP A 302 4.51 8.93 4.13
N ASN A 303 4.43 7.60 4.03
CA ASN A 303 4.49 6.88 2.76
C ASN A 303 3.41 7.26 1.74
N TYR A 304 2.25 7.72 2.19
CA TYR A 304 1.18 8.18 1.29
C TYR A 304 1.43 9.60 0.75
N ALA A 305 1.92 10.52 1.59
CA ALA A 305 2.29 11.87 1.14
C ALA A 305 3.42 11.79 0.12
N LEU A 306 4.37 10.89 0.35
CA LEU A 306 5.47 10.63 -0.58
C LEU A 306 4.96 10.06 -1.91
N LEU A 307 4.01 9.12 -1.89
CA LEU A 307 3.40 8.58 -3.11
C LEU A 307 2.66 9.67 -3.90
N GLU A 308 1.93 10.54 -3.21
CA GLU A 308 1.22 11.65 -3.84
C GLU A 308 2.19 12.65 -4.48
N THR A 309 3.33 12.90 -3.84
CA THR A 309 4.41 13.71 -4.39
C THR A 309 4.93 13.09 -5.69
N LYS A 310 5.18 11.77 -5.72
CA LYS A 310 5.55 11.05 -6.94
C LYS A 310 4.49 11.17 -8.04
N ARG A 311 3.21 11.01 -7.70
CA ARG A 311 2.10 11.14 -8.66
C ARG A 311 2.11 12.52 -9.33
N MET A 312 2.23 13.58 -8.55
CA MET A 312 2.26 14.97 -9.04
C MET A 312 3.50 15.28 -9.90
N HIS A 313 4.65 14.69 -9.60
CA HIS A 313 5.83 14.81 -10.46
C HIS A 313 5.71 14.01 -11.76
N GLY A 314 5.08 12.83 -11.72
CA GLY A 314 4.84 11.98 -12.90
C GLY A 314 3.89 12.59 -13.93
N SER A 315 2.84 13.29 -13.47
CA SER A 315 1.86 13.98 -14.33
C SER A 315 2.40 15.24 -15.02
N ASN A 316 3.47 15.84 -14.51
CA ASN A 316 4.14 16.97 -15.19
C ASN A 316 4.93 16.54 -16.43
N PHE A 317 5.27 15.26 -16.58
CA PHE A 317 5.91 14.75 -17.81
C PHE A 317 4.94 14.51 -18.97
N THR A 318 3.64 14.33 -18.69
CA THR A 318 2.62 14.12 -19.75
C THR A 318 2.18 15.41 -20.44
N HIS A 319 2.29 16.57 -19.77
CA HIS A 319 1.92 17.85 -20.39
C HIS A 319 2.99 18.45 -21.31
N SER A 320 4.27 18.08 -21.15
CA SER A 320 5.35 18.67 -21.93
C SER A 320 5.51 18.09 -23.34
N SER A 321 4.75 17.04 -23.69
CA SER A 321 4.79 16.39 -25.01
C SER A 321 3.69 16.85 -25.99
N GLN A 322 2.83 17.81 -25.60
CA GLN A 322 1.76 18.33 -26.47
C GLN A 322 1.99 19.75 -27.04
N HIS A 323 3.11 20.41 -26.74
CA HIS A 323 3.48 21.69 -27.36
C HIS A 323 4.68 21.57 -28.31
N LYS A 324 4.47 20.90 -29.44
CA LYS A 324 5.17 21.20 -30.70
C LYS A 324 4.19 21.02 -31.86
N VAL A 325 3.23 21.93 -31.97
CA VAL A 325 2.59 22.21 -33.26
C VAL A 325 3.54 23.14 -34.00
N THR A 326 4.22 22.59 -34.99
CA THR A 326 4.99 23.35 -35.99
C THR A 326 4.05 24.27 -36.77
N GLU A 327 4.27 25.58 -36.70
CA GLU A 327 3.71 26.54 -37.63
C GLU A 327 4.23 26.27 -39.06
N PRO A 328 3.38 26.35 -40.10
CA PRO A 328 3.85 26.37 -41.47
C PRO A 328 4.45 27.75 -41.78
N ARG A 329 5.69 27.77 -42.29
CA ARG A 329 6.26 28.97 -42.91
C ARG A 329 5.55 29.20 -44.25
N ASN A 330 5.06 30.43 -44.42
CA ASN A 330 4.57 30.99 -45.68
C ASN A 330 5.64 31.02 -46.77
#